data_AF-A0A659QH54-F1
#
_entry.id   AF-A0A659QH54-F1
#
_cell.length_a   1.000
_cell.length_b   1.000
_cell.length_c   1.000
_cell.angle_alpha   90.00
_cell.angle_beta   90.00
_cell.angle_gamma   90.00
#
_symmetry.space_group_name_H-M   'P 1'
#
loop_
_entity.id
_entity.type
_entity.pdbx_description
1 polymer ?
#
loop_
_entity_poly.entity_id
_entity_poly.type
_entity_poly.pdbx_seq_one_letter_code
_entity_poly.pdbx_strand_id
1 'polypeptide(L)'
;MIPTATYRLQFRNGMTFDRAAALVPYLKNLGISHLYASPIFTATKASTHGYDVTDANEIEPSIGGREGFERLVAELKAQGLGLIIDIVPNHMASSLENAWWRDVLEYGKESRYARHFDIDWSRRLTLPFLGDTFDVVLENGEIAIKPDPATGR
;
A
#
# COMPACT_ATOMS: atom_id res chain seq x y z
N MET A 1 -15.70 -22.77 1.51
CA MET A 1 -14.80 -23.89 1.15
C MET A 1 -13.55 -23.75 2.01
N ILE A 2 -13.05 -24.83 2.62
CA ILE A 2 -11.78 -24.77 3.37
C ILE A 2 -10.63 -24.84 2.35
N PRO A 3 -9.59 -23.98 2.44
CA PRO A 3 -8.44 -24.08 1.55
C PRO A 3 -7.71 -25.42 1.68
N THR A 4 -7.43 -26.08 0.55
CA THR A 4 -6.63 -27.33 0.50
C THR A 4 -5.24 -27.11 -0.09
N ALA A 5 -5.12 -26.17 -1.03
CA ALA A 5 -3.87 -25.71 -1.62
C ALA A 5 -3.97 -24.24 -2.02
N THR A 6 -2.98 -23.44 -1.65
CA THR A 6 -2.91 -22.00 -1.92
C THR A 6 -1.75 -21.67 -2.85
N TYR A 7 -1.93 -20.72 -3.77
CA TYR A 7 -0.85 -20.21 -4.62
C TYR A 7 -0.63 -18.72 -4.39
N ARG A 8 0.56 -18.34 -3.92
CA ARG A 8 0.92 -16.94 -3.66
C ARG A 8 1.19 -16.21 -4.97
N LEU A 9 0.50 -15.08 -5.18
CA LEU A 9 0.74 -14.19 -6.30
C LEU A 9 1.15 -12.81 -5.80
N GLN A 10 2.28 -12.32 -6.30
CA GLN A 10 2.80 -10.98 -6.04
C GLN A 10 2.26 -10.02 -7.09
N PHE A 11 1.40 -9.07 -6.69
CA PHE A 11 0.98 -7.96 -7.54
C PHE A 11 2.06 -6.88 -7.64
N ARG A 12 1.89 -5.96 -8.60
CA ARG A 12 2.85 -4.91 -9.01
C ARG A 12 3.93 -5.44 -9.94
N ASN A 13 4.84 -4.58 -10.41
CA ASN A 13 5.91 -4.93 -11.37
C ASN A 13 5.40 -5.64 -12.63
N GLY A 14 4.27 -5.18 -13.18
CA GLY A 14 3.64 -5.78 -14.36
C GLY A 14 2.74 -7.00 -14.08
N MET A 15 2.55 -7.38 -12.81
CA MET A 15 1.48 -8.28 -12.40
C MET A 15 0.26 -7.48 -11.93
N THR A 16 -0.78 -7.44 -12.76
CA THR A 16 -2.06 -6.77 -12.52
C THR A 16 -3.17 -7.78 -12.22
N PHE A 17 -4.34 -7.34 -11.79
CA PHE A 17 -5.50 -8.21 -11.64
C PHE A 17 -5.93 -8.86 -12.96
N ASP A 18 -5.86 -8.15 -14.08
CA ASP A 18 -6.19 -8.71 -15.39
C ASP A 18 -5.19 -9.79 -15.82
N ARG A 19 -3.90 -9.59 -15.52
CA ARG A 19 -2.88 -10.62 -15.77
C ARG A 19 -3.09 -11.83 -14.87
N ALA A 20 -3.46 -11.63 -13.61
CA ALA A 20 -3.82 -12.71 -12.69
C ALA A 20 -5.06 -13.48 -13.19
N ALA A 21 -6.08 -12.77 -13.68
CA ALA A 21 -7.30 -13.36 -14.24
C ALA A 21 -6.98 -14.28 -15.43
N ALA A 22 -6.10 -13.82 -16.34
CA ALA A 22 -5.65 -14.62 -17.48
C ALA A 22 -4.89 -15.91 -17.08
N LEU A 23 -4.31 -15.97 -15.87
CA LEU A 23 -3.63 -17.16 -15.36
C LEU A 23 -4.57 -18.15 -14.66
N VAL A 24 -5.81 -17.76 -14.35
CA VAL A 24 -6.74 -18.60 -13.57
C VAL A 24 -6.98 -19.98 -14.20
N PRO A 25 -7.20 -20.13 -15.53
CA PRO A 25 -7.37 -21.45 -16.12
C PRO A 25 -6.16 -22.37 -15.92
N TYR A 26 -4.95 -21.83 -16.02
CA TYR A 26 -3.72 -22.56 -15.72
C TYR A 26 -3.66 -22.96 -14.24
N LEU A 27 -3.95 -22.03 -13.33
CA LEU A 27 -3.93 -22.28 -11.89
C LEU A 27 -4.97 -23.33 -11.45
N LYS A 28 -6.13 -23.34 -12.12
CA LYS A 28 -7.14 -24.38 -11.93
C LYS A 28 -6.62 -25.75 -12.34
N ASN A 29 -5.98 -25.86 -13.50
CA ASN A 29 -5.38 -27.11 -13.98
C ASN A 29 -4.21 -27.57 -13.10
N LEU A 30 -3.47 -26.64 -12.52
CA LEU A 30 -2.43 -26.93 -11.53
C LEU A 30 -3.01 -27.56 -10.24
N GLY A 31 -4.31 -27.40 -9.98
CA GLY A 31 -5.01 -28.05 -8.88
C GLY A 31 -5.10 -27.22 -7.59
N ILE A 32 -4.87 -25.91 -7.67
CA ILE A 32 -4.99 -25.03 -6.49
C ILE A 32 -6.46 -24.90 -6.08
N SER A 33 -6.71 -24.62 -4.80
CA SER A 33 -8.05 -24.31 -4.30
C SER A 33 -8.29 -22.81 -4.15
N HIS A 34 -7.25 -22.06 -3.78
CA HIS A 34 -7.33 -20.64 -3.50
C HIS A 34 -6.12 -19.90 -4.07
N LEU A 35 -6.37 -18.77 -4.71
CA LEU A 35 -5.33 -17.79 -4.99
C LEU A 35 -5.04 -17.01 -3.69
N TYR A 36 -3.77 -16.87 -3.34
CA TYR A 36 -3.31 -16.06 -2.21
C TYR A 36 -2.68 -14.78 -2.75
N ALA A 37 -3.43 -13.68 -2.71
CA ALA A 37 -3.03 -12.37 -3.18
C ALA A 37 -2.10 -11.68 -2.17
N SER A 38 -1.02 -11.03 -2.65
CA SER A 38 -0.32 -9.98 -1.90
C SER A 38 -1.24 -8.78 -1.61
N PRO A 39 -0.84 -7.85 -0.73
CA PRO A 39 -1.67 -6.68 -0.40
C PRO A 39 -2.12 -5.92 -1.66
N ILE A 40 -3.41 -5.54 -1.66
CA ILE A 40 -4.09 -4.97 -2.83
C ILE A 40 -4.46 -3.49 -2.68
N PHE A 41 -4.29 -2.93 -1.48
CA PHE A 41 -4.59 -1.52 -1.22
C PHE A 41 -3.49 -0.61 -1.76
N THR A 42 -3.84 0.65 -1.99
CA THR A 42 -2.91 1.66 -2.48
C THR A 42 -1.70 1.78 -1.55
N ALA A 43 -0.51 1.68 -2.14
CA ALA A 43 0.77 1.78 -1.44
C ALA A 43 1.60 2.92 -2.04
N THR A 44 2.83 3.12 -1.56
CA THR A 44 3.72 4.12 -2.17
C THR A 44 3.94 3.81 -3.66
N LYS A 45 4.13 4.85 -4.50
CA LYS A 45 4.33 4.66 -5.96
C LYS A 45 5.48 3.73 -6.33
N ALA A 46 6.54 3.70 -5.52
CA ALA A 46 7.71 2.84 -5.74
C ALA A 46 7.55 1.44 -5.14
N SER A 47 6.43 1.16 -4.47
CA SER A 47 6.19 -0.12 -3.81
C SER A 47 6.25 -1.27 -4.81
N THR A 48 6.97 -2.32 -4.41
CA THR A 48 7.05 -3.59 -5.15
C THR A 48 6.26 -4.71 -4.48
N HIS A 49 5.68 -4.44 -3.30
CA HIS A 49 5.10 -5.47 -2.43
C HIS A 49 3.75 -5.10 -1.79
N GLY A 50 3.43 -3.82 -1.64
CA GLY A 50 2.13 -3.33 -1.13
C GLY A 50 1.96 -3.31 0.39
N TYR A 51 3.03 -3.50 1.17
CA TYR A 51 2.93 -3.49 2.65
C TYR A 51 3.01 -2.08 3.25
N ASP A 52 3.55 -1.15 2.47
CA ASP A 52 3.70 0.27 2.70
C ASP A 52 2.43 1.03 2.25
N VAL A 53 1.30 0.67 2.86
CA VAL A 53 -0.04 1.20 2.53
C VAL A 53 -0.11 2.71 2.76
N THR A 54 -0.67 3.43 1.80
CA THR A 54 -0.92 4.88 1.86
C THR A 54 -2.41 5.21 1.93
N ASP A 55 -3.27 4.34 1.38
CA ASP A 55 -4.73 4.42 1.53
C ASP A 55 -5.36 3.03 1.64
N ALA A 56 -5.89 2.70 2.81
CA ALA A 56 -6.58 1.43 3.07
C ALA A 56 -8.03 1.38 2.52
N ASN A 57 -8.53 2.48 1.97
CA ASN A 57 -9.89 2.59 1.41
C ASN A 57 -9.91 2.42 -0.12
N GLU A 58 -8.75 2.41 -0.77
CA GLU A 58 -8.62 2.34 -2.21
C GLU A 58 -7.87 1.05 -2.61
N ILE A 59 -8.45 0.30 -3.55
CA ILE A 59 -7.71 -0.78 -4.22
C ILE A 59 -6.79 -0.13 -5.23
N GLU A 60 -5.50 -0.48 -5.15
CA GLU A 60 -4.42 0.13 -5.91
C GLU A 60 -4.77 0.31 -7.41
N PRO A 61 -4.88 1.56 -7.89
CA PRO A 61 -5.21 1.83 -9.28
C PRO A 61 -4.18 1.25 -10.26
N SER A 62 -2.88 1.28 -9.93
CA SER A 62 -1.81 0.83 -10.85
C SER A 62 -1.80 -0.67 -11.13
N ILE A 63 -2.47 -1.50 -10.31
CA ILE A 63 -2.63 -2.94 -10.55
C ILE A 63 -4.01 -3.30 -11.13
N GLY A 64 -4.85 -2.30 -11.43
CA GLY A 64 -6.16 -2.46 -12.08
C GLY A 64 -7.35 -1.93 -11.26
N GLY A 65 -7.13 -1.45 -10.04
CA GLY A 65 -8.15 -0.85 -9.20
C GLY A 65 -9.32 -1.79 -8.84
N ARG A 66 -10.41 -1.20 -8.35
CA ARG A 66 -11.64 -1.92 -7.97
C ARG A 66 -12.18 -2.80 -9.10
N GLU A 67 -12.28 -2.26 -10.31
CA GLU A 67 -12.85 -2.97 -11.45
C GLU A 67 -12.00 -4.18 -11.87
N GLY A 68 -10.67 -4.02 -11.91
CA GLY A 68 -9.76 -5.14 -12.20
C GLY A 68 -9.86 -6.22 -11.14
N PHE A 69 -9.94 -5.84 -9.87
CA PHE A 69 -10.15 -6.78 -8.77
C PHE A 69 -11.46 -7.56 -8.91
N GLU A 70 -12.55 -6.90 -9.28
CA GLU A 70 -13.85 -7.55 -9.52
C GLU A 70 -13.78 -8.55 -10.68
N ARG A 71 -13.07 -8.23 -11.78
CA ARG A 71 -12.84 -9.16 -12.89
C ARG A 71 -12.07 -10.40 -12.45
N LEU A 72 -11.00 -10.24 -11.66
CA LEU A 72 -10.26 -11.36 -11.10
C LEU A 72 -11.14 -12.24 -10.21
N VAL A 73 -11.92 -11.62 -9.32
CA VAL A 73 -12.84 -12.36 -8.42
C VAL A 73 -13.91 -13.11 -9.21
N ALA A 74 -14.44 -12.51 -10.28
CA ALA A 74 -15.42 -13.16 -11.14
C ALA A 74 -14.83 -14.40 -11.83
N GLU A 75 -13.62 -14.30 -12.38
CA GLU A 75 -12.95 -15.42 -13.05
C GLU A 75 -12.58 -16.55 -12.06
N LEU A 76 -12.05 -16.21 -10.87
CA LEU A 76 -11.80 -17.19 -9.82
C LEU A 76 -13.07 -17.96 -9.46
N LYS A 77 -14.19 -17.25 -9.26
CA LYS A 77 -15.49 -17.87 -8.97
C LYS A 77 -15.98 -18.76 -10.11
N ALA A 78 -15.84 -18.32 -11.36
CA ALA A 78 -16.24 -19.11 -12.53
C ALA A 78 -15.50 -20.45 -12.60
N GLN A 79 -14.24 -20.50 -12.16
CA GLN A 79 -13.41 -21.72 -12.11
C GLN A 79 -13.54 -22.49 -10.78
N GLY A 80 -14.42 -22.04 -9.87
CA GLY A 80 -14.60 -22.63 -8.55
C GLY A 80 -13.37 -22.52 -7.64
N LEU A 81 -12.57 -21.47 -7.79
CA LEU A 81 -11.42 -21.14 -6.95
C LEU A 81 -11.81 -20.08 -5.91
N GLY A 82 -11.23 -20.18 -4.72
CA GLY A 82 -11.33 -19.16 -3.68
C GLY A 82 -10.22 -18.10 -3.78
N LEU A 83 -10.33 -17.08 -2.95
CA LEU A 83 -9.36 -15.98 -2.83
C LEU A 83 -9.05 -15.75 -1.35
N ILE A 84 -7.76 -15.62 -1.04
CA ILE A 84 -7.23 -15.15 0.25
C ILE A 84 -6.48 -13.86 -0.04
N ILE A 85 -6.76 -12.81 0.73
CA ILE A 85 -6.14 -11.49 0.57
C ILE A 85 -5.24 -11.23 1.78
N ASP A 86 -3.99 -10.91 1.51
CA ASP A 86 -3.05 -10.41 2.51
C ASP A 86 -3.42 -8.99 2.92
N ILE A 87 -3.52 -8.72 4.22
CA ILE A 87 -3.94 -7.43 4.78
C ILE A 87 -2.92 -6.92 5.80
N VAL A 88 -2.79 -5.60 5.89
CA VAL A 88 -1.75 -4.93 6.69
C VAL A 88 -2.40 -3.97 7.70
N PRO A 89 -2.99 -4.49 8.78
CA PRO A 89 -3.75 -3.64 9.72
C PRO A 89 -2.86 -2.89 10.71
N ASN A 90 -1.62 -3.32 10.90
CA ASN A 90 -0.75 -2.82 11.97
C ASN A 90 -0.13 -1.46 11.67
N HIS A 91 0.20 -1.18 10.41
CA HIS A 91 1.00 -0.02 10.03
C HIS A 91 0.62 0.53 8.65
N MET A 92 1.05 1.77 8.41
CA MET A 92 0.95 2.46 7.13
C MET A 92 2.30 3.11 6.81
N ALA A 93 2.52 3.48 5.55
CA ALA A 93 3.73 4.18 5.14
C ALA A 93 3.81 5.59 5.77
N SER A 94 4.97 5.93 6.32
CA SER A 94 5.34 7.29 6.73
C SER A 94 5.79 8.11 5.50
N SER A 95 4.93 8.19 4.49
CA SER A 95 5.15 8.93 3.24
C SER A 95 4.16 10.08 3.12
N LEU A 96 4.53 11.17 2.45
CA LEU A 96 3.61 12.26 2.13
C LEU A 96 2.52 11.87 1.11
N GLU A 97 2.63 10.68 0.51
CA GLU A 97 1.56 10.04 -0.27
C GLU A 97 0.42 9.53 0.62
N ASN A 98 0.67 9.28 1.91
CA ASN A 98 -0.35 8.94 2.89
C ASN A 98 -1.00 10.24 3.41
N ALA A 99 -2.27 10.47 3.02
CA ALA A 99 -3.00 11.67 3.38
C ALA A 99 -3.19 11.84 4.90
N TRP A 100 -3.34 10.73 5.65
CA TRP A 100 -3.47 10.79 7.10
C TRP A 100 -2.16 11.19 7.76
N TRP A 101 -1.04 10.63 7.27
CA TRP A 101 0.28 10.99 7.77
C TRP A 101 0.63 12.45 7.46
N ARG A 102 0.36 12.91 6.23
CA ARG A 102 0.55 14.30 5.82
C ARG A 102 -0.20 15.29 6.73
N ASP A 103 -1.46 15.00 7.05
CA ASP A 103 -2.28 15.85 7.94
C ASP A 103 -1.71 15.87 9.38
N VAL A 104 -1.19 14.75 9.89
CA VAL A 104 -0.46 14.68 11.17
C VAL A 104 0.82 15.51 11.14
N LEU A 105 1.55 15.54 10.03
CA LEU A 105 2.75 16.37 9.89
C LEU A 105 2.43 17.87 9.86
N GLU A 106 1.30 18.26 9.26
CA GLU A 106 0.88 19.66 9.18
C GLU A 106 0.29 20.18 10.51
N TYR A 107 -0.58 19.40 11.17
CA TYR A 107 -1.35 19.84 12.34
C TYR A 107 -0.90 19.21 13.67
N GLY A 108 0.02 18.26 13.65
CA GLY A 108 0.50 17.57 14.85
C GLY A 108 -0.63 16.89 15.62
N LYS A 109 -0.64 17.07 16.95
CA LYS A 109 -1.64 16.49 17.87
C LYS A 109 -3.08 16.98 17.62
N GLU A 110 -3.25 18.09 16.91
CA GLU A 110 -4.56 18.65 16.56
C GLU A 110 -5.14 18.06 15.27
N SER A 111 -4.34 17.26 14.55
CA SER A 111 -4.81 16.50 13.38
C SER A 111 -5.97 15.59 13.76
N ARG A 112 -6.99 15.53 12.89
CA ARG A 112 -8.09 14.55 13.01
C ARG A 112 -7.59 13.10 12.99
N TYR A 113 -6.39 12.86 12.47
CA TYR A 113 -5.75 11.55 12.37
C TYR A 113 -4.66 11.31 13.42
N ALA A 114 -4.43 12.23 14.37
CA ALA A 114 -3.38 12.09 15.38
C ALA A 114 -3.46 10.78 16.19
N ARG A 115 -4.67 10.23 16.36
CA ARG A 115 -4.92 8.96 17.07
C ARG A 115 -4.96 7.72 16.16
N HIS A 116 -4.79 7.87 14.85
CA HIS A 116 -4.65 6.75 13.92
C HIS A 116 -3.24 6.15 13.95
N PHE A 117 -2.27 6.91 14.46
CA PHE A 117 -0.88 6.51 14.62
C PHE A 117 -0.52 6.44 16.10
N ASP A 118 0.34 5.49 16.45
CA ASP A 118 0.86 5.34 17.81
C ASP A 118 2.02 6.34 18.02
N ILE A 119 1.68 7.55 18.48
CA ILE A 119 2.61 8.66 18.67
C ILE A 119 2.62 9.07 20.15
N ASP A 120 3.81 9.07 20.73
CA ASP A 120 4.08 9.67 22.04
C ASP A 120 4.15 11.20 21.95
N TRP A 121 3.00 11.85 22.16
CA TRP A 121 2.85 13.30 22.11
C TRP A 121 3.43 14.06 23.32
N SER A 122 4.08 13.37 24.28
CA SER A 122 4.80 14.05 25.38
C SER A 122 6.05 14.80 24.90
N ARG A 123 6.50 14.49 23.68
CA ARG A 123 7.65 15.10 22.99
C ARG A 123 7.27 15.51 21.56
N ARG A 124 8.13 16.30 20.93
CA ARG A 124 7.98 16.64 19.51
C ARG A 124 8.15 15.38 18.65
N LEU A 125 7.31 15.26 17.63
CA LEU A 125 7.44 14.22 16.62
C LEU A 125 8.81 14.33 15.96
N THR A 126 9.58 13.25 16.00
CA THR A 126 10.92 13.16 15.41
C THR A 126 10.87 12.24 14.21
N LEU A 127 11.41 12.71 13.08
CA LEU A 127 11.42 11.98 11.81
C LEU A 127 12.88 11.70 11.40
N PRO A 128 13.42 10.50 11.66
CA PRO A 128 14.83 10.19 11.43
C PRO A 128 15.07 9.75 9.98
N PHE A 129 14.87 10.64 9.00
CA PHE A 129 15.07 10.35 7.58
C PHE A 129 16.30 11.03 6.95
N LEU A 130 16.97 11.93 7.69
CA LEU A 130 18.21 12.55 7.21
C LEU A 130 19.36 11.54 7.26
N GLY A 131 20.21 11.53 6.22
CA GLY A 131 21.38 10.65 6.14
C GLY A 131 22.54 11.07 7.07
N ASP A 132 22.53 12.30 7.54
CA ASP A 132 23.51 12.90 8.46
C ASP A 132 22.79 13.91 9.40
N THR A 133 23.55 14.63 10.22
CA THR A 133 23.08 15.73 11.04
C THR A 133 22.45 16.85 10.21
N PHE A 134 21.51 17.59 10.83
CA PHE A 134 20.83 18.70 10.17
C PHE A 134 21.81 19.74 9.61
N ASP A 135 22.88 20.06 10.35
CA ASP A 135 23.86 21.07 9.95
C ASP A 135 24.61 20.65 8.67
N VAL A 136 25.10 19.40 8.61
CA VAL A 136 25.81 18.87 7.42
C VAL A 136 24.89 18.85 6.20
N VAL A 137 23.67 18.34 6.36
CA VAL A 137 22.68 18.26 5.27
C VAL A 137 22.30 19.66 4.78
N LEU A 138 22.19 20.64 5.69
CA LEU A 138 21.91 22.04 5.36
C LEU A 138 23.06 22.69 4.60
N GLU A 139 24.30 22.52 5.08
CA GLU A 139 25.51 23.06 4.43
C GLU A 139 25.74 22.48 3.03
N ASN A 140 25.42 21.19 2.85
CA ASN A 140 25.50 20.51 1.56
C ASN A 140 24.34 20.88 0.60
N GLY A 141 23.32 21.60 1.08
CA GLY A 141 22.14 21.97 0.27
C GLY A 141 21.22 20.79 -0.07
N GLU A 142 21.24 19.72 0.73
CA GLU A 142 20.43 18.51 0.53
C GLU A 142 18.96 18.70 0.97
N ILE A 143 18.68 19.73 1.76
CA ILE A 143 17.33 20.15 2.15
C ILE A 143 17.01 21.55 1.63
N ALA A 144 15.76 21.76 1.25
CA ALA A 144 15.27 23.06 0.80
C ALA A 144 13.81 23.24 1.20
N ILE A 145 13.44 24.49 1.48
CA ILE A 145 12.03 24.87 1.60
C ILE A 145 11.47 25.01 0.20
N LYS A 146 10.38 24.28 -0.08
CA LYS A 146 9.66 24.35 -1.35
C LYS A 146 8.17 24.43 -1.05
N PRO A 147 7.39 25.15 -1.88
CA PRO A 147 5.94 25.06 -1.83
C PRO A 147 5.50 23.60 -1.98
N ASP A 148 4.50 23.20 -1.22
CA ASP A 148 3.94 21.87 -1.33
C ASP A 148 3.36 21.65 -2.75
N PRO A 149 3.69 20.55 -3.44
CA PRO A 149 3.29 20.36 -4.84
C PRO A 149 1.78 20.15 -5.03
N ALA A 150 1.03 19.83 -3.97
CA ALA A 150 -0.42 19.63 -4.04
C ALA A 150 -1.21 20.88 -3.64
N THR A 151 -0.74 21.63 -2.65
CA THR A 151 -1.45 22.78 -2.06
C THR A 151 -0.86 24.14 -2.41
N GLY A 152 0.41 24.19 -2.85
CA GLY A 152 1.15 25.41 -3.17
C GLY A 152 1.49 26.29 -1.97
N ARG A 153 1.22 25.81 -0.74
CA ARG A 153 1.57 26.48 0.52
C ARG A 153 3.04 26.29 0.86
#